data_AF-A0A1L7JNB8-F1
#
_entry.id   AF-A0A1L7JNB8-F1
#
_cell.length_a   1.000
_cell.length_b   1.000
_cell.length_c   1.000
_cell.angle_alpha   90.00
_cell.angle_beta   90.00
_cell.angle_gamma   90.00
#
_symmetry.space_group_name_H-M   'P 1'
#
loop_
_entity.id
_entity.type
_entity.pdbx_description
1 polymer ?
#
loop_
_entity_poly.entity_id
_entity_poly.type
_entity_poly.pdbx_seq_one_letter_code
_entity_poly.pdbx_strand_id
1 'polypeptide(L)'
;MYQEVVKKSISFKPKLDLKPDNPEVLCQRLNGERVTALCPPYSHNYSLNIRYFSATLITKHQLIDFKTSNEDIETTLDNIMPGRPNIFVLGDQGTGKTTYVLRLMGSIPDNISIATLEPMFELNPDRYYPQKILKITILII
;
A
#
# COMPACT_ATOMS: atom_id res chain seq x y z
N MET A 1 -31.14 -0.24 -3.96
CA MET A 1 -29.89 -0.19 -4.76
C MET A 1 -28.66 0.11 -3.91
N TYR A 2 -28.53 1.30 -3.28
CA TYR A 2 -27.32 1.65 -2.51
C TYR A 2 -27.00 0.71 -1.34
N GLN A 3 -28.01 0.28 -0.59
CA GLN A 3 -27.84 -0.66 0.52
C GLN A 3 -27.19 -1.99 0.10
N GLU A 4 -27.61 -2.56 -1.04
CA GLU A 4 -27.08 -3.85 -1.51
C GLU A 4 -25.62 -3.72 -1.94
N VAL A 5 -25.25 -2.62 -2.60
CA VAL A 5 -23.85 -2.34 -2.97
C VAL A 5 -22.97 -2.22 -1.74
N VAL A 6 -23.40 -1.46 -0.73
CA VAL A 6 -22.65 -1.29 0.53
C VAL A 6 -22.53 -2.60 1.31
N LYS A 7 -23.60 -3.39 1.38
CA LYS A 7 -23.55 -4.72 2.02
C LYS A 7 -22.63 -5.69 1.26
N LYS A 8 -22.66 -5.66 -0.07
CA LYS A 8 -21.75 -6.47 -0.90
C LYS A 8 -20.29 -6.04 -0.77
N SER A 9 -20.02 -4.76 -0.56
CA SER A 9 -18.66 -4.25 -0.37
C SER A 9 -18.06 -4.56 1.00
N ILE A 10 -18.78 -5.19 1.92
CA ILE A 10 -18.25 -5.66 3.22
C ILE A 10 -18.40 -7.17 3.42
N SER A 11 -19.05 -7.87 2.47
CA SER A 11 -19.44 -9.28 2.61
C SER A 11 -18.27 -10.28 2.69
N PHE A 12 -17.06 -9.85 2.31
CA PHE A 12 -15.83 -10.65 2.47
C PHE A 12 -15.42 -10.84 3.94
N LYS A 13 -16.01 -10.08 4.87
CA LYS A 13 -15.89 -10.28 6.32
C LYS A 13 -17.26 -10.65 6.88
N PRO A 14 -17.66 -11.94 6.85
CA PRO A 14 -19.03 -12.38 7.17
C PRO A 14 -19.47 -12.09 8.62
N LYS A 15 -18.55 -11.73 9.50
CA LYS A 15 -18.85 -11.32 10.89
C LYS A 15 -19.22 -9.84 11.04
N LEU A 16 -19.05 -9.02 10.00
CA LEU A 16 -19.36 -7.59 10.02
C LEU A 16 -20.72 -7.37 9.37
N ASP A 17 -21.68 -6.90 10.17
CA ASP A 17 -23.01 -6.54 9.68
C ASP A 17 -23.24 -5.05 9.90
N LEU A 18 -23.75 -4.39 8.86
CA LEU A 18 -24.02 -2.96 8.85
C LEU A 18 -25.50 -2.74 9.09
N LYS A 19 -25.81 -2.22 10.29
CA LYS A 19 -27.17 -2.05 10.81
C LYS A 19 -27.29 -0.78 11.64
N PRO A 20 -28.49 -0.24 11.90
CA PRO A 20 -28.65 1.00 12.66
C PRO A 20 -28.07 0.98 14.10
N ASP A 21 -27.96 -0.20 14.72
CA ASP A 21 -27.32 -0.44 16.02
C ASP A 21 -25.79 -0.61 15.94
N ASN A 22 -25.26 -0.86 14.75
CA ASN A 22 -23.82 -0.83 14.42
C ASN A 22 -23.61 -0.09 13.07
N PRO A 23 -23.80 1.25 13.05
CA PRO A 23 -23.97 2.00 11.81
C PRO A 23 -22.68 2.32 11.05
N GLU A 24 -21.54 1.82 11.52
CA GLU A 24 -20.24 1.93 10.88
C GLU A 24 -19.54 0.56 10.84
N VAL A 25 -18.95 0.25 9.68
CA VAL A 25 -18.07 -0.90 9.50
C VAL A 25 -16.77 -0.43 8.86
N LEU A 26 -15.67 -0.69 9.56
CA LEU A 26 -14.31 -0.51 9.07
C LEU A 26 -13.72 -1.89 8.77
N CYS A 27 -13.35 -2.13 7.51
CA CYS A 27 -12.74 -3.39 7.12
C CYS A 27 -11.67 -3.20 6.04
N GLN A 28 -10.87 -4.26 5.87
CA GLN A 28 -9.84 -4.31 4.85
C GLN A 28 -10.19 -5.43 3.86
N ARG A 29 -10.18 -5.10 2.57
CA ARG A 29 -10.34 -6.08 1.50
C ARG A 29 -9.11 -6.99 1.41
N LEU A 30 -9.25 -8.12 0.73
CA LEU A 30 -8.14 -9.04 0.46
C LEU A 30 -6.97 -8.39 -0.28
N ASN A 31 -7.24 -7.33 -1.06
CA ASN A 31 -6.23 -6.55 -1.77
C ASN A 31 -5.62 -5.41 -0.93
N GLY A 32 -5.90 -5.34 0.37
CA GLY A 32 -5.35 -4.33 1.28
C GLY A 32 -6.09 -2.99 1.31
N GLU A 33 -7.06 -2.76 0.41
CA GLU A 33 -7.87 -1.53 0.38
C GLU A 33 -8.70 -1.36 1.65
N ARG A 34 -8.76 -0.13 2.15
CA ARG A 34 -9.60 0.20 3.32
C ARG A 34 -11.01 0.48 2.82
N VAL A 35 -11.98 -0.10 3.51
CA VAL A 35 -13.39 0.12 3.27
C VAL A 35 -14.01 0.68 4.54
N THR A 36 -14.60 1.85 4.43
CA THR A 36 -15.46 2.45 5.45
C THR A 36 -16.88 2.47 4.91
N ALA A 37 -17.76 1.69 5.53
CA ALA A 37 -19.17 1.63 5.20
C ALA A 37 -20.00 2.24 6.32
N LEU A 38 -20.95 3.10 5.97
CA LEU A 38 -21.81 3.81 6.90
C LEU A 38 -23.28 3.61 6.54
N CYS A 39 -24.14 3.56 7.56
CA CYS A 39 -25.58 3.65 7.41
C CYS A 39 -26.20 4.61 8.44
N PRO A 40 -27.49 4.97 8.28
CA PRO A 40 -28.20 5.71 9.33
C PRO A 40 -28.10 5.01 10.69
N PRO A 41 -27.96 5.78 11.79
CA PRO A 41 -28.08 7.25 11.87
C PRO A 41 -26.81 8.04 11.58
N TYR A 42 -25.65 7.41 11.32
CA TYR A 42 -24.37 8.12 11.16
C TYR A 42 -24.24 8.84 9.80
N SER A 43 -25.08 8.46 8.84
CA SER A 43 -25.18 9.09 7.53
C SER A 43 -26.65 9.26 7.13
N HIS A 44 -26.94 10.20 6.22
CA HIS A 44 -28.29 10.39 5.70
C HIS A 44 -28.75 9.19 4.83
N ASN A 45 -27.81 8.56 4.12
CA ASN A 45 -28.01 7.38 3.28
C ASN A 45 -26.87 6.37 3.49
N TYR A 46 -27.08 5.11 3.10
CA TYR A 46 -25.97 4.14 3.01
C TYR A 46 -24.84 4.70 2.16
N SER A 47 -23.63 4.72 2.71
CA SER A 47 -22.47 5.38 2.12
C SER A 47 -21.23 4.49 2.22
N LEU A 48 -20.33 4.65 1.26
CA LEU A 48 -19.12 3.84 1.12
C LEU A 48 -17.94 4.74 0.77
N ASN A 49 -16.85 4.62 1.51
CA ASN A 49 -15.55 5.18 1.16
C ASN A 49 -14.55 4.04 0.99
N ILE A 50 -13.90 3.97 -0.16
CA ILE A 50 -12.81 3.02 -0.42
C ILE A 50 -11.53 3.82 -0.61
N ARG A 51 -10.55 3.56 0.25
CA ARG A 51 -9.21 4.17 0.17
C ARG A 51 -8.28 3.17 -0.53
N TYR A 52 -8.00 3.44 -1.80
CA TYR A 52 -7.13 2.61 -2.63
C TYR A 52 -5.66 2.80 -2.21
N PHE A 53 -4.99 1.69 -1.86
CA PHE A 53 -3.54 1.65 -1.66
C PHE A 53 -2.93 0.76 -2.71
N SER A 54 -2.32 1.37 -3.71
CA SER A 54 -1.43 0.67 -4.61
C SER A 54 -0.23 1.55 -4.85
N ALA A 55 0.88 1.27 -4.16
CA ALA A 55 2.17 1.76 -4.61
C ALA A 55 2.36 1.28 -6.05
N THR A 56 2.49 2.21 -6.98
CA THR A 56 2.73 1.87 -8.39
C THR A 56 4.22 1.64 -8.56
N LEU A 57 4.62 0.47 -9.05
CA LEU A 57 6.01 0.25 -9.40
C LEU A 57 6.44 1.25 -10.50
N ILE A 58 7.45 2.05 -10.20
CA ILE A 58 8.09 2.97 -11.13
C ILE A 58 9.50 2.47 -11.45
N THR A 59 9.91 2.53 -12.70
CA THR A 59 11.28 2.18 -13.10
C THR A 59 12.23 3.35 -12.89
N LYS A 60 13.53 3.07 -12.77
CA LYS A 60 14.54 4.14 -12.71
C LYS A 60 14.51 5.04 -13.95
N HIS A 61 14.25 4.47 -15.14
CA HIS A 61 14.14 5.24 -16.39
C HIS A 61 12.97 6.21 -16.33
N GLN A 62 11.80 5.77 -15.84
CA GLN A 62 10.66 6.66 -15.66
C GLN A 62 10.95 7.80 -14.68
N LEU A 63 11.69 7.54 -13.59
CA LEU A 63 12.09 8.59 -12.64
C LEU A 63 13.00 9.64 -13.29
N ILE A 64 13.89 9.21 -14.18
CA ILE A 64 14.78 10.09 -14.95
C ILE A 64 13.98 10.88 -15.98
N ASP A 65 13.07 10.24 -16.72
CA ASP A 65 12.20 10.88 -17.70
C ASP A 65 11.29 11.93 -17.05
N PHE A 66 10.76 11.63 -15.86
CA PHE A 66 9.96 12.56 -15.05
C PHE A 66 10.80 13.64 -14.37
N LYS A 67 12.13 13.62 -14.52
CA LYS A 67 13.07 14.53 -13.85
C LYS A 67 12.93 14.52 -12.33
N THR A 68 12.47 13.41 -11.77
CA THR A 68 12.38 13.17 -10.32
C THR A 68 13.73 12.73 -9.76
N SER A 69 14.55 12.06 -10.58
CA SER A 69 15.91 11.65 -10.27
C SER A 69 16.80 11.78 -11.52
N ASN A 70 18.08 11.40 -11.42
CA ASN A 70 19.01 11.37 -12.55
C ASN A 70 19.83 10.06 -12.55
N GLU A 71 20.50 9.76 -13.67
CA GLU A 71 21.22 8.49 -13.83
C GLU A 71 22.33 8.30 -12.78
N ASP A 72 23.03 9.38 -12.40
CA ASP A 72 24.13 9.32 -11.42
C ASP A 72 23.63 8.87 -10.04
N ILE A 73 22.51 9.44 -9.57
CA ILE A 73 21.89 9.08 -8.29
C ILE A 73 21.37 7.65 -8.34
N GLU A 74 20.61 7.30 -9.38
CA GLU A 74 19.99 5.98 -9.50
C GLU A 74 21.04 4.86 -9.62
N THR A 75 22.12 5.11 -10.37
CA THR A 75 23.26 4.18 -10.50
C THR A 75 24.02 4.06 -9.19
N THR A 76 24.24 5.18 -8.49
CA THR A 76 24.90 5.15 -7.18
C THR A 76 24.09 4.32 -6.18
N LEU A 77 22.78 4.53 -6.13
CA LEU A 77 21.88 3.76 -5.28
C LEU A 77 21.94 2.27 -5.62
N ASP A 78 21.80 1.89 -6.89
CA ASP A 78 21.87 0.50 -7.32
C ASP A 78 23.20 -0.17 -6.92
N ASN A 79 24.32 0.57 -6.98
CA ASN A 79 25.63 0.06 -6.60
C ASN A 79 25.83 -0.12 -5.09
N ILE A 80 25.22 0.73 -4.26
CA ILE A 80 25.37 0.63 -2.79
C ILE A 80 24.37 -0.33 -2.15
N MET A 81 23.24 -0.61 -2.80
CA MET A 81 22.16 -1.45 -2.24
C MET A 81 22.61 -2.85 -1.79
N PRO A 82 23.53 -3.57 -2.49
CA PRO A 82 24.09 -4.83 -1.99
C PRO A 82 24.78 -4.71 -0.62
N GLY A 83 25.33 -3.52 -0.31
CA GLY A 83 25.94 -3.19 0.99
C GLY A 83 24.94 -2.94 2.11
N ARG A 84 23.62 -3.02 1.84
CA ARG A 84 22.52 -2.85 2.81
C ARG A 84 22.59 -1.53 3.59
N PRO A 85 22.72 -0.38 2.91
CA PRO A 85 22.77 0.91 3.56
C PRO A 85 21.46 1.23 4.28
N ASN A 86 21.55 2.03 5.34
CA ASN A 86 20.37 2.62 5.96
C ASN A 86 19.95 3.85 5.14
N ILE A 87 18.80 3.79 4.49
CA ILE A 87 18.27 4.87 3.64
C ILE A 87 16.97 5.40 4.25
N PHE A 88 16.87 6.72 4.35
CA PHE A 88 15.64 7.41 4.71
C PHE A 88 15.08 8.15 3.48
N VAL A 89 13.82 7.88 3.13
CA VAL A 89 13.11 8.59 2.06
C VAL A 89 12.19 9.63 2.71
N LEU A 90 12.52 10.91 2.53
CA LEU A 90 11.85 12.04 3.18
C LEU A 90 11.02 12.86 2.20
N GLY A 91 10.12 13.70 2.72
CA GLY A 91 9.26 14.62 1.95
C GLY A 91 7.82 14.69 2.45
N ASP A 92 7.04 15.62 1.91
CA ASP A 92 5.66 15.88 2.31
C ASP A 92 4.68 14.77 1.91
N GLN A 93 3.45 14.84 2.42
CA GLN A 93 2.40 13.90 2.04
C GLN A 93 2.11 13.98 0.54
N GLY A 94 2.01 12.83 -0.13
CA GLY A 94 1.68 12.77 -1.56
C GLY A 94 2.86 12.95 -2.53
N THR A 95 4.10 13.11 -2.04
CA THR A 95 5.28 13.32 -2.90
C THR A 95 5.89 12.04 -3.50
N GLY A 96 5.26 10.88 -3.33
CA GLY A 96 5.72 9.62 -3.93
C GLY A 96 6.77 8.84 -3.13
N LYS A 97 6.97 9.13 -1.84
CA LYS A 97 7.93 8.41 -0.97
C LYS A 97 7.76 6.89 -1.00
N THR A 98 6.54 6.40 -0.77
CA THR A 98 6.22 4.96 -0.76
C THR A 98 6.52 4.32 -2.11
N THR A 99 6.22 5.02 -3.20
CA THR A 99 6.55 4.62 -4.57
C THR A 99 8.06 4.48 -4.77
N TYR A 100 8.85 5.44 -4.26
CA TYR A 100 10.30 5.40 -4.37
C TYR A 100 10.93 4.28 -3.52
N VAL A 101 10.42 4.05 -2.30
CA VAL A 101 10.82 2.89 -1.48
C VAL A 101 10.59 1.59 -2.24
N LEU A 102 9.43 1.42 -2.87
CA LEU A 102 9.15 0.23 -3.68
C LEU A 102 10.16 0.07 -4.82
N ARG A 103 10.53 1.15 -5.53
CA ARG A 103 11.63 1.11 -6.52
C ARG A 103 12.95 0.63 -5.91
N LEU A 104 13.33 1.16 -4.74
CA LEU A 104 14.60 0.80 -4.08
C LEU A 104 14.62 -0.67 -3.68
N MET A 105 13.48 -1.24 -3.31
CA MET A 105 13.37 -2.68 -3.01
C MET A 105 13.74 -3.55 -4.22
N GLY A 106 13.51 -3.08 -5.44
CA GLY A 106 13.95 -3.76 -6.66
C GLY A 106 15.46 -3.96 -6.75
N SER A 107 16.24 -3.01 -6.23
CA SER A 107 17.71 -3.01 -6.25
C SER A 107 18.35 -3.83 -5.13
N ILE A 108 17.56 -4.35 -4.18
CA ILE A 108 18.04 -5.29 -3.15
C ILE A 108 18.32 -6.64 -3.84
N PRO A 109 19.49 -7.28 -3.70
CA PRO A 109 19.73 -8.63 -4.23
C PRO A 109 18.68 -9.67 -3.81
N ASP A 110 18.30 -10.58 -4.72
CA ASP A 110 17.20 -11.56 -4.50
C ASP A 110 17.46 -12.54 -3.35
N ASN A 111 18.72 -12.78 -3.01
CA ASN A 111 19.13 -13.64 -1.89
C ASN A 111 19.01 -12.96 -0.51
N ILE A 112 18.61 -11.68 -0.46
CA ILE A 112 18.41 -10.95 0.78
C ILE A 112 16.94 -10.99 1.16
N SER A 113 16.67 -11.43 2.38
CA SER A 113 15.31 -11.42 2.91
C SER A 113 14.84 -10.01 3.26
N ILE A 114 13.63 -9.67 2.86
CA ILE A 114 12.97 -8.41 3.13
C ILE A 114 11.89 -8.63 4.20
N ALA A 115 11.82 -7.71 5.15
CA ALA A 115 10.71 -7.60 6.09
C ALA A 115 10.15 -6.17 6.03
N THR A 116 8.82 -6.02 6.03
CA THR A 116 8.16 -4.71 6.07
C THR A 116 7.44 -4.51 7.40
N LEU A 117 7.53 -3.29 7.94
CA LEU A 117 6.74 -2.83 9.07
C LEU A 117 5.95 -1.63 8.57
N GLU A 118 4.66 -1.81 8.39
CA GLU A 118 3.80 -0.79 7.81
C GLU A 118 2.47 -0.77 8.55
N PRO A 119 1.83 0.41 8.71
CA PRO A 119 0.55 0.46 9.38
C PRO A 119 -0.52 -0.32 8.62
N MET A 120 -0.36 -0.42 7.29
CA MET A 120 -1.19 -1.19 6.37
C MET A 120 -0.36 -1.63 5.17
N PHE A 121 -0.84 -2.65 4.45
CA PHE A 121 -0.26 -3.20 3.22
C PHE A 121 -0.24 -2.19 2.05
N GLU A 122 0.60 -1.16 2.13
CA GLU A 122 0.73 -0.11 1.11
C GLU A 122 1.76 -0.51 0.03
N LEU A 123 2.83 -1.21 0.42
CA LEU A 123 3.93 -1.54 -0.49
C LEU A 123 3.65 -2.77 -1.37
N ASN A 124 3.09 -3.85 -0.82
CA ASN A 124 2.82 -5.12 -1.51
C ASN A 124 3.95 -5.58 -2.46
N PRO A 125 5.20 -5.71 -1.98
CA PRO A 125 6.36 -6.00 -2.82
C PRO A 125 6.30 -7.36 -3.51
N ASP A 126 5.60 -8.34 -2.95
CA ASP A 126 5.38 -9.68 -3.52
C ASP A 126 4.65 -9.63 -4.87
N ARG A 127 3.72 -8.68 -5.02
CA ARG A 127 2.99 -8.43 -6.27
C ARG A 127 3.93 -7.99 -7.40
N TYR A 128 4.98 -7.24 -7.07
CA TYR A 128 5.87 -6.59 -8.04
C TYR A 128 7.19 -7.32 -8.23
N TYR A 129 7.66 -8.01 -7.19
CA TYR A 129 8.95 -8.70 -7.16
C TYR A 129 8.78 -10.13 -6.60
N PRO A 130 8.09 -11.03 -7.33
CA PRO A 130 7.80 -12.39 -6.86
C PRO A 130 9.05 -13.24 -6.58
N GLN A 131 10.20 -12.85 -7.14
CA GLN A 131 11.49 -13.49 -6.92
C GLN A 131 12.15 -13.11 -5.58
N LYS A 132 11.72 -12.03 -4.91
CA LYS A 132 12.33 -11.57 -3.65
C LYS A 132 11.86 -12.45 -2.49
N ILE A 133 12.76 -12.67 -1.54
CA ILE A 133 12.45 -13.44 -0.32
C ILE A 133 11.77 -12.54 0.71
N LEU A 134 10.45 -12.47 0.69
CA LEU A 134 9.67 -11.76 1.70
C LEU A 134 9.41 -12.68 2.89
N LYS A 135 9.96 -12.33 4.06
CA LYS A 135 9.82 -13.16 5.26
C LYS A 135 8.61 -12.79 6.09
N ILE A 136 8.42 -11.51 6.36
CA ILE A 136 7.41 -11.02 7.30
C ILE A 136 6.95 -9.63 6.83
N THR A 137 5.64 -9.41 6.86
CA THR A 137 5.03 -8.08 6.88
C THR A 137 4.29 -7.92 8.20
N ILE A 138 4.76 -7.01 9.04
CA ILE A 138 4.13 -6.69 10.32
C ILE A 138 3.22 -5.48 10.12
N LEU A 139 1.95 -5.64 10.45
CA LEU A 139 1.00 -4.54 10.56
C LEU A 139 1.09 -3.91 11.95
N ILE A 140 1.46 -2.63 12.01
CA ILE A 140 1.36 -1.84 13.25
C ILE A 140 0.00 -1.14 13.28
N ILE A 141 -0.87 -1.61 14.17
CA ILE A 141 -2.20 -1.05 14.44
C ILE A 141 -2.14 -0.03 15.57
#